data_AF-A0A3P1ZXM8-F1
#
_entry.id   AF-A0A3P1ZXM8-F1
#
_cell.length_a   1.000
_cell.length_b   1.000
_cell.length_c   1.000
_cell.angle_alpha   90.00
_cell.angle_beta   90.00
_cell.angle_gamma   90.00
#
_symmetry.space_group_name_H-M   'P 1'
#
loop_
_entity.id
_entity.type
_entity.pdbx_description
1 polymer ?
#
loop_
_entity_poly.entity_id
_entity_poly.type
_entity_poly.pdbx_seq_one_letter_code
_entity_poly.pdbx_strand_id
1 'polypeptide(L)'
;MLHFHLVTLFPDFFTSPLSTALLGKAKESGIISFSFHDPRGFSTNRHRHVDDRPYGGGPGMVMQGEPLAAALRSIKKPGRMLLMSPGGRPLTQEKARALAAESHLTIVCGRYEGIDARLRHLFPLEEISVGDVVLNGGESAALSLVEAVARLQPGFMGKDASGEEESFSCGLLEYPHFTRPEVLEGLPVPDVLLSGDHGRIARWRRGESLRATLKMRPALLDTAPLSRSDAQELAHIPRFRPGKNLSFCLLHYPVFLEGKKTGTSSLTNLDIHDISRISCSYGMGTYYIVTPLPDQLRVLEKVLHHWTQGSGGAGNADRAQALGRVQPAESLDEAVKHMTEHYGVRPRLVASTAVWPFGGKASGTEQPLLTPSQVRSWCEHGPVMLCLGTAHGLAPQVLAQCDGILRPVRFLGYNHLSVRSAAAILADRILGDFY
;
A
#
# COMPACT_ATOMS: atom_id res chain seq x y z
N MET A 1 8.59 -5.31 35.56
CA MET A 1 9.78 -5.80 34.83
C MET A 1 9.31 -6.78 33.78
N LEU A 2 9.58 -6.49 32.51
CA LEU A 2 9.29 -7.38 31.38
C LEU A 2 10.40 -8.43 31.24
N HIS A 3 10.04 -9.69 31.03
CA HIS A 3 10.99 -10.78 30.83
C HIS A 3 10.85 -11.40 29.44
N PHE A 4 11.97 -11.55 28.73
CA PHE A 4 12.04 -12.18 27.42
C PHE A 4 12.67 -13.58 27.50
N HIS A 5 11.94 -14.60 27.06
CA HIS A 5 12.46 -15.94 26.84
C HIS A 5 12.82 -16.10 25.35
N LEU A 6 14.11 -16.23 25.04
CA LEU A 6 14.61 -16.41 23.68
C LEU A 6 14.86 -17.89 23.42
N VAL A 7 14.05 -18.50 22.56
CA VAL A 7 14.21 -19.89 22.12
C VAL A 7 15.00 -19.89 20.82
N THR A 8 16.29 -20.23 20.87
CA THR A 8 17.23 -20.05 19.76
C THR A 8 18.36 -21.07 19.82
N LEU A 9 18.86 -21.47 18.65
CA LEU A 9 20.08 -22.28 18.52
C LEU A 9 21.37 -21.48 18.75
N PHE A 10 21.30 -20.15 18.83
CA PHE A 10 22.46 -19.27 18.92
C PHE A 10 22.27 -18.21 20.02
N PRO A 11 22.26 -18.61 21.32
CA PRO A 11 22.18 -17.66 22.42
C PRO A 11 23.23 -16.54 22.35
N ASP A 12 24.47 -16.88 21.95
CA ASP A 12 25.58 -15.94 21.85
C ASP A 12 25.35 -14.80 20.85
N PHE A 13 24.43 -14.97 19.88
CA PHE A 13 24.05 -13.91 18.93
C PHE A 13 23.53 -12.66 19.65
N PHE A 14 22.94 -12.84 20.84
CA PHE A 14 22.33 -11.76 21.62
C PHE A 14 23.28 -11.16 22.65
N THR A 15 24.45 -11.74 22.90
CA THR A 15 25.34 -11.32 23.98
C THR A 15 25.77 -9.86 23.84
N SER A 16 26.26 -9.44 22.67
CA SER A 16 26.70 -8.06 22.45
C SER A 16 25.54 -7.06 22.35
N PRO A 17 24.47 -7.30 21.57
CA PRO A 17 23.38 -6.33 21.48
C PRO A 17 22.67 -6.09 22.81
N LEU A 18 22.46 -7.14 23.63
CA LEU A 18 21.77 -7.02 24.92
C LEU A 18 22.64 -6.49 26.06
N SER A 19 23.93 -6.27 25.83
CA SER A 19 24.85 -5.63 26.78
C SER A 19 25.24 -4.20 26.39
N THR A 20 24.77 -3.71 25.24
CA THR A 20 25.21 -2.43 24.69
C THR A 20 24.13 -1.34 24.85
N ALA A 21 24.57 -0.08 25.01
CA ALA A 21 23.74 1.12 25.01
C ALA A 21 22.55 1.05 25.99
N LEU A 22 21.34 1.45 25.55
CA LEU A 22 20.16 1.51 26.41
C LEU A 22 19.63 0.14 26.82
N LEU A 23 19.75 -0.89 25.96
CA LEU A 23 19.35 -2.25 26.30
C LEU A 23 20.20 -2.82 27.45
N GLY A 24 21.53 -2.62 27.38
CA GLY A 24 22.45 -2.99 28.46
C GLY A 24 22.10 -2.29 29.78
N LYS A 25 21.94 -0.96 29.75
CA LYS A 25 21.53 -0.18 30.93
C LYS A 25 20.19 -0.64 31.50
N ALA A 26 19.19 -0.88 30.65
CA ALA A 26 17.87 -1.34 31.09
C ALA A 26 17.89 -2.74 31.71
N LYS A 27 18.78 -3.62 31.22
CA LYS A 27 19.03 -4.94 31.82
C LYS A 27 19.70 -4.81 33.18
N GLU A 28 20.74 -3.98 33.30
CA GLU A 28 21.46 -3.74 34.55
C GLU A 28 20.58 -3.09 35.63
N SER A 29 19.69 -2.18 35.22
CA SER A 29 18.74 -1.51 36.12
C SER A 29 17.48 -2.33 36.40
N GLY A 30 17.37 -3.57 35.90
CA GLY A 30 16.24 -4.46 36.17
C GLY A 30 14.90 -4.03 35.53
N ILE A 31 14.93 -3.19 34.50
CA ILE A 31 13.73 -2.81 33.74
C ILE A 31 13.26 -3.98 32.88
N ILE A 32 14.22 -4.65 32.26
CA ILE A 32 14.03 -5.84 31.41
C ILE A 32 14.96 -6.97 31.85
N SER A 33 14.59 -8.21 31.53
CA SER A 33 15.42 -9.39 31.80
C SER A 33 15.25 -10.45 30.71
N PHE A 34 16.22 -11.36 30.61
CA PHE A 34 16.30 -12.34 29.53
C PHE A 34 16.61 -13.75 30.05
N SER A 35 16.04 -14.76 29.40
CA SER A 35 16.46 -16.17 29.51
C SER A 35 16.64 -16.76 28.12
N PHE A 36 17.58 -17.69 27.99
CA PHE A 36 17.86 -18.37 26.73
C PHE A 36 17.54 -19.85 26.85
N HIS A 37 16.89 -20.39 25.83
CA HIS A 37 16.50 -21.80 25.74
C HIS A 37 16.99 -22.35 24.41
N ASP A 38 18.04 -23.17 24.44
CA ASP A 38 18.57 -23.82 23.24
C ASP A 38 17.89 -25.19 23.04
N PRO A 39 17.07 -25.38 21.98
CA PRO A 39 16.49 -26.66 21.61
C PRO A 39 17.49 -27.83 21.56
N ARG A 40 18.78 -27.59 21.28
CA ARG A 40 19.81 -28.65 21.30
C ARG A 40 19.95 -29.31 22.67
N GLY A 41 19.69 -28.58 23.75
CA GLY A 41 19.68 -29.09 25.12
C GLY A 41 18.52 -30.06 25.41
N PHE A 42 17.49 -30.08 24.56
CA PHE A 42 16.30 -30.91 24.69
C PHE A 42 16.22 -32.04 23.66
N SER A 43 17.24 -32.16 22.80
CA SER A 43 17.32 -33.24 21.82
C SER A 43 17.64 -34.57 22.51
N THR A 44 16.90 -35.62 22.14
CA THR A 44 17.15 -37.00 22.56
C THR A 44 18.25 -37.67 21.73
N ASN A 45 18.70 -37.02 20.65
CA ASN A 45 19.79 -37.51 19.81
C ASN A 45 21.15 -37.31 20.51
N ARG A 46 22.01 -38.33 20.47
CA ARG A 46 23.38 -38.30 21.01
C ARG A 46 24.21 -37.12 20.50
N HIS A 47 24.00 -36.71 19.25
CA HIS A 47 24.71 -35.59 18.61
C HIS A 47 23.99 -34.24 18.79
N ARG A 48 22.89 -34.19 19.55
CA ARG A 48 22.06 -33.00 19.77
C ARG A 48 21.58 -32.33 18.48
N HIS A 49 21.32 -33.14 17.45
CA HIS A 49 20.71 -32.66 16.22
C HIS A 49 19.30 -32.15 16.51
N VAL A 50 18.90 -31.10 15.78
CA VAL A 50 17.64 -30.38 15.97
C VAL A 50 16.97 -30.06 14.63
N ASP A 51 17.45 -30.67 13.55
CA ASP A 51 16.98 -30.49 12.19
C ASP A 51 16.96 -31.83 11.45
N ASP A 52 16.05 -31.95 10.48
CA ASP A 52 15.92 -33.13 9.62
C ASP A 52 15.41 -32.74 8.22
N ARG A 53 15.42 -33.68 7.28
CA ARG A 53 14.93 -33.47 5.92
C ARG A 53 13.41 -33.26 5.90
N PRO A 54 12.89 -32.35 5.04
CA PRO A 54 11.46 -32.15 4.90
C PRO A 54 10.76 -33.38 4.29
N TYR A 55 9.58 -33.72 4.83
CA TYR A 55 8.65 -34.60 4.13
C TYR A 55 8.19 -33.96 2.82
N GLY A 56 8.03 -34.76 1.76
CA GLY A 56 7.72 -34.27 0.40
C GLY A 56 8.95 -33.93 -0.46
N GLY A 57 10.15 -34.02 0.10
CA GLY A 57 11.40 -33.68 -0.59
C GLY A 57 11.62 -32.16 -0.67
N GLY A 58 12.59 -31.75 -1.48
CA GLY A 58 13.05 -30.36 -1.59
C GLY A 58 14.43 -30.14 -0.94
N PRO A 59 15.07 -29.00 -1.24
CA PRO A 59 16.34 -28.63 -0.62
C PRO A 59 16.16 -28.22 0.85
N GLY A 60 17.26 -28.18 1.60
CA GLY A 60 17.29 -27.64 2.95
C GLY A 60 16.92 -28.63 4.05
N MET A 61 16.78 -28.10 5.27
CA MET A 61 16.46 -28.83 6.50
C MET A 61 15.33 -28.11 7.23
N VAL A 62 14.58 -28.82 8.07
CA VAL A 62 13.51 -28.26 8.91
C VAL A 62 13.83 -28.54 10.37
N MET A 63 13.66 -27.55 11.24
CA MET A 63 13.85 -27.76 12.68
C MET A 63 12.86 -28.80 13.20
N GLN A 64 13.38 -29.80 13.91
CA GLN A 64 12.61 -30.89 14.49
C GLN A 64 11.62 -30.37 15.53
N GLY A 65 10.40 -30.91 15.48
CA GLY A 65 9.32 -30.50 16.39
C GLY A 65 9.57 -30.89 17.85
N GLU A 66 10.12 -32.07 18.11
CA GLU A 66 10.27 -32.60 19.48
C GLU A 66 11.21 -31.78 20.38
N PRO A 67 12.47 -31.47 19.99
CA PRO A 67 13.36 -30.68 20.84
C PRO A 67 12.81 -29.26 21.08
N LEU A 68 12.19 -28.67 20.06
CA LEU A 68 11.60 -27.34 20.17
C LEU A 68 10.36 -27.33 21.07
N ALA A 69 9.49 -28.34 20.97
CA ALA A 69 8.34 -28.49 21.86
C ALA A 69 8.76 -28.70 23.32
N ALA A 70 9.81 -29.50 23.55
CA ALA A 70 10.36 -29.72 24.89
C ALA A 70 10.96 -28.42 25.47
N ALA A 71 11.70 -27.65 24.68
CA ALA A 71 12.20 -26.34 25.08
C ALA A 71 11.06 -25.39 25.49
N LEU A 72 10.00 -25.30 24.67
CA LEU A 72 8.84 -24.46 24.96
C LEU A 72 8.10 -24.88 26.23
N ARG A 73 7.92 -26.19 26.45
CA ARG A 73 7.29 -26.73 27.68
C ARG A 73 8.11 -26.49 28.95
N SER A 74 9.43 -26.31 28.83
CA SER A 74 10.27 -26.04 29.99
C SER A 74 10.04 -24.64 30.60
N ILE A 75 9.43 -23.72 29.84
CA ILE A 75 9.20 -22.34 30.25
C ILE A 75 7.96 -22.27 31.14
N LYS A 76 8.16 -22.11 32.46
CA LYS A 76 7.06 -22.09 33.45
C LYS A 76 6.07 -20.92 33.29
N LYS A 77 6.57 -19.75 32.85
CA LYS A 77 5.80 -18.53 32.61
C LYS A 77 6.06 -18.04 31.18
N PRO A 78 5.51 -18.72 30.16
CA PRO A 78 5.88 -18.43 28.78
C PRO A 78 5.34 -17.07 28.31
N GLY A 79 4.28 -16.56 28.94
CA GLY A 79 3.57 -15.38 28.44
C GLY A 79 3.09 -15.59 27.01
N ARG A 80 3.07 -14.53 26.19
CA ARG A 80 2.76 -14.65 24.77
C ARG A 80 3.92 -15.30 24.02
N MET A 81 3.61 -16.30 23.20
CA MET A 81 4.59 -16.99 22.38
C MET A 81 4.56 -16.47 20.94
N LEU A 82 5.71 -15.98 20.47
CA LEU A 82 5.88 -15.34 19.18
C LEU A 82 6.83 -16.18 18.34
N LEU A 83 6.49 -16.42 17.07
CA LEU A 83 7.37 -17.07 16.10
C LEU A 83 7.84 -16.03 15.08
N MET A 84 9.15 -15.82 14.99
CA MET A 84 9.71 -14.96 13.94
C MET A 84 9.63 -15.70 12.59
N SER A 85 8.80 -15.19 11.69
CA SER A 85 8.45 -15.85 10.42
C SER A 85 8.12 -14.79 9.36
N PRO A 86 8.65 -14.89 8.12
CA PRO A 86 8.33 -13.94 7.06
C PRO A 86 6.84 -14.01 6.64
N GLY A 87 6.16 -15.13 6.88
CA GLY A 87 4.71 -15.26 6.66
C GLY A 87 3.85 -14.69 7.80
N GLY A 88 4.47 -14.19 8.88
CA GLY A 88 3.79 -13.62 10.03
C GLY A 88 3.19 -12.24 9.78
N ARG A 89 2.39 -11.76 10.74
CA ARG A 89 1.88 -10.39 10.70
C ARG A 89 3.04 -9.39 10.82
N PRO A 90 3.06 -8.28 10.06
CA PRO A 90 4.12 -7.29 10.18
C PRO A 90 4.26 -6.74 11.60
N LEU A 91 5.50 -6.56 12.06
CA LEU A 91 5.82 -5.86 13.30
C LEU A 91 5.52 -4.37 13.11
N THR A 92 4.51 -3.88 13.83
CA THR A 92 4.11 -2.46 13.84
C THR A 92 4.36 -1.84 15.22
N GLN A 93 4.38 -0.51 15.29
CA GLN A 93 4.49 0.20 16.57
C GLN A 93 3.30 -0.11 17.49
N GLU A 94 2.11 -0.29 16.94
CA GLU A 94 0.93 -0.77 17.69
C GLU A 94 1.17 -2.17 18.28
N LYS A 95 1.72 -3.10 17.48
CA LYS A 95 2.09 -4.43 17.96
C LYS A 95 3.12 -4.35 19.09
N ALA A 96 4.14 -3.51 18.94
CA ALA A 96 5.16 -3.31 19.97
C ALA A 96 4.55 -2.79 21.28
N ARG A 97 3.64 -1.80 21.23
CA ARG A 97 2.89 -1.30 22.40
C ARG A 97 2.06 -2.41 23.06
N ALA A 98 1.36 -3.22 22.27
CA ALA A 98 0.58 -4.34 22.79
C ALA A 98 1.45 -5.40 23.47
N LEU A 99 2.65 -5.68 22.94
CA LEU A 99 3.59 -6.62 23.54
C LEU A 99 4.30 -6.04 24.78
N ALA A 100 4.52 -4.73 24.84
CA ALA A 100 5.13 -4.05 25.99
C ALA A 100 4.25 -4.08 27.25
N ALA A 101 2.95 -4.30 27.11
CA ALA A 101 2.02 -4.46 28.23
C ALA A 101 2.14 -5.83 28.92
N GLU A 102 2.84 -6.80 28.32
CA GLU A 102 3.02 -8.12 28.89
C GLU A 102 4.07 -8.11 30.01
N SER A 103 4.01 -9.12 30.88
CA SER A 103 5.07 -9.37 31.87
C SER A 103 6.13 -10.36 31.36
N HIS A 104 5.74 -11.27 30.48
CA HIS A 104 6.59 -12.30 29.89
C HIS A 104 6.30 -12.42 28.39
N LEU A 105 7.37 -12.57 27.60
CA LEU A 105 7.29 -12.85 26.17
C LEU A 105 8.23 -14.02 25.83
N THR A 106 7.74 -15.01 25.10
CA THR A 106 8.56 -16.07 24.53
C THR A 106 8.73 -15.83 23.03
N ILE A 107 9.96 -15.75 22.55
CA ILE A 107 10.27 -15.48 21.13
C ILE A 107 11.03 -16.67 20.58
N VAL A 108 10.45 -17.33 19.58
CA VAL A 108 11.01 -18.49 18.88
C VAL A 108 11.74 -18.03 17.63
N CYS A 109 13.03 -18.34 17.57
CA CYS A 109 13.89 -18.06 16.42
C CYS A 109 13.98 -19.31 15.54
N GLY A 110 13.23 -19.31 14.43
CA GLY A 110 13.35 -20.36 13.42
C GLY A 110 14.69 -20.30 12.68
N ARG A 111 15.14 -21.44 12.16
CA ARG A 111 16.33 -21.62 11.32
C ARG A 111 16.02 -22.56 10.15
N TYR A 112 16.96 -22.65 9.22
CA TYR A 112 16.84 -23.49 8.02
C TYR A 112 15.62 -23.09 7.19
N GLU A 113 14.83 -24.03 6.67
CA GLU A 113 13.56 -23.76 5.96
C GLU A 113 12.42 -23.37 6.92
N GLY A 114 12.64 -23.48 8.24
CA GLY A 114 11.68 -23.14 9.27
C GLY A 114 11.53 -24.24 10.33
N ILE A 115 10.40 -24.22 11.02
CA ILE A 115 10.05 -25.20 12.07
C ILE A 115 8.97 -26.15 11.59
N ASP A 116 8.91 -27.34 12.19
CA ASP A 116 7.83 -28.29 11.95
C ASP A 116 6.45 -27.63 12.14
N ALA A 117 5.62 -27.67 11.10
CA ALA A 117 4.34 -26.97 11.09
C ALA A 117 3.37 -27.44 12.18
N ARG A 118 3.51 -28.67 12.68
CA ARG A 118 2.65 -29.22 13.73
C ARG A 118 2.77 -28.46 15.04
N LEU A 119 3.90 -27.76 15.28
CA LEU A 119 4.08 -26.93 16.47
C LEU A 119 3.03 -25.81 16.59
N ARG A 120 2.52 -25.32 15.46
CA ARG A 120 1.44 -24.31 15.42
C ARG A 120 0.11 -24.85 15.98
N HIS A 121 -0.09 -26.16 15.96
CA HIS A 121 -1.28 -26.80 16.55
C HIS A 121 -1.07 -27.16 18.02
N LEU A 122 0.18 -27.25 18.48
CA LEU A 122 0.53 -27.63 19.85
C LEU A 122 0.70 -26.42 20.77
N PHE A 123 1.07 -25.26 20.21
CA PHE A 123 1.36 -24.04 20.94
C PHE A 123 0.66 -22.84 20.28
N PRO A 124 0.20 -21.85 21.07
CA PRO A 124 -0.43 -20.63 20.54
C PRO A 124 0.64 -19.66 20.00
N LEU A 125 1.33 -20.07 18.92
CA LEU A 125 2.39 -19.29 18.30
C LEU A 125 1.78 -18.17 17.43
N GLU A 126 1.99 -16.92 17.83
CA GLU A 126 1.70 -15.77 16.99
C GLU A 126 2.88 -15.52 16.04
N GLU A 127 2.67 -15.65 14.75
CA GLU A 127 3.71 -15.39 13.75
C GLU A 127 3.88 -13.88 13.52
N ILE A 128 5.11 -13.40 13.62
CA ILE A 128 5.48 -11.99 13.38
C ILE A 128 6.60 -11.92 12.35
N SER A 129 6.42 -11.04 11.36
CA SER A 129 7.42 -10.68 10.35
C SER A 129 7.99 -9.29 10.64
N VAL A 130 9.29 -9.10 10.48
CA VAL A 130 9.94 -7.78 10.61
C VAL A 130 10.07 -7.04 9.27
N GLY A 131 9.59 -7.64 8.18
CA GLY A 131 9.57 -7.04 6.86
C GLY A 131 9.43 -8.06 5.74
N ASP A 132 9.21 -7.58 4.51
CA ASP A 132 9.09 -8.41 3.30
C ASP A 132 10.48 -8.83 2.80
N VAL A 133 11.22 -9.54 3.65
CA VAL A 133 12.59 -10.03 3.40
C VAL A 133 12.82 -11.37 4.09
N VAL A 134 13.70 -12.19 3.52
CA VAL A 134 14.11 -13.48 4.10
C VAL A 134 15.44 -13.31 4.82
N LEU A 135 15.48 -13.69 6.10
CA LEU A 135 16.68 -13.67 6.94
C LEU A 135 17.20 -15.10 7.14
N ASN A 136 18.49 -15.24 7.46
CA ASN A 136 19.13 -16.54 7.75
C ASN A 136 18.59 -17.23 9.02
N GLY A 137 17.82 -16.52 9.84
CA GLY A 137 17.27 -17.01 11.09
C GLY A 137 16.44 -15.94 11.80
N GLY A 138 15.65 -16.39 12.76
CA GLY A 138 14.77 -15.52 13.54
C GLY A 138 15.49 -14.60 14.53
N GLU A 139 16.79 -14.74 14.77
CA GLU A 139 17.50 -14.02 15.83
C GLU A 139 17.58 -12.51 15.59
N SER A 140 17.84 -12.09 14.35
CA SER A 140 17.86 -10.65 14.00
C SER A 140 16.45 -10.03 14.07
N ALA A 141 15.43 -10.79 13.67
CA ALA A 141 14.04 -10.39 13.79
C ALA A 141 13.60 -10.30 15.27
N ALA A 142 13.99 -11.28 16.09
CA ALA A 142 13.75 -11.29 17.52
C ALA A 142 14.41 -10.10 18.21
N LEU A 143 15.66 -9.77 17.86
CA LEU A 143 16.36 -8.61 18.40
C LEU A 143 15.64 -7.30 18.03
N SER A 144 15.18 -7.17 16.78
CA SER A 144 14.39 -5.99 16.34
C SER A 144 13.10 -5.84 17.15
N LEU A 145 12.39 -6.96 17.39
CA LEU A 145 11.20 -6.97 18.24
C LEU A 145 11.53 -6.60 19.69
N VAL A 146 12.58 -7.18 20.26
CA VAL A 146 13.03 -6.87 21.62
C VAL A 146 13.35 -5.39 21.75
N GLU A 147 14.06 -4.79 20.80
CA GLU A 147 14.40 -3.37 20.83
C GLU A 147 13.15 -2.48 20.78
N ALA A 148 12.22 -2.78 19.86
CA ALA A 148 10.97 -2.03 19.72
C ALA A 148 10.05 -2.14 20.93
N VAL A 149 10.04 -3.29 21.62
CA VAL A 149 9.20 -3.53 22.80
C VAL A 149 9.85 -3.00 24.08
N ALA A 150 11.13 -3.28 24.29
CA ALA A 150 11.86 -2.90 25.50
C ALA A 150 11.90 -1.38 25.67
N ARG A 151 12.04 -0.63 24.58
CA ARG A 151 12.09 0.84 24.62
C ARG A 151 10.83 1.50 25.18
N LEU A 152 9.70 0.79 25.15
CA LEU A 152 8.40 1.27 25.63
C LEU A 152 8.21 1.01 27.14
N GLN A 153 9.15 0.33 27.80
CA GLN A 153 9.07 0.11 29.24
C GLN A 153 9.33 1.41 30.01
N PRO A 154 8.54 1.70 31.07
CA PRO A 154 8.79 2.83 31.94
C PRO A 154 10.22 2.83 32.48
N GLY A 155 10.89 3.97 32.43
CA GLY A 155 12.29 4.13 32.85
C GLY A 155 13.34 3.71 31.81
N PHE A 156 12.95 3.18 30.64
CA PHE A 156 13.92 2.85 29.59
C PHE A 156 14.49 4.12 28.92
N MET A 157 13.60 5.03 28.51
CA MET A 157 13.98 6.33 27.96
C MET A 157 13.85 7.37 29.08
N GLY A 158 14.93 8.08 29.40
CA GLY A 158 14.99 8.88 30.64
C GLY A 158 13.95 10.00 30.79
N LYS A 159 13.34 10.49 29.70
CA LYS A 159 12.20 11.43 29.74
C LYS A 159 11.04 10.83 28.94
N ASP A 160 9.93 10.56 29.61
CA ASP A 160 8.75 9.89 29.04
C ASP A 160 8.13 10.64 27.84
N ALA A 161 8.28 11.98 27.79
CA ALA A 161 7.74 12.82 26.72
C ALA A 161 8.32 12.54 25.32
N SER A 162 9.47 11.87 25.21
CA SER A 162 10.07 11.54 23.91
C SER A 162 9.26 10.52 23.11
N GLY A 163 8.48 9.65 23.76
CA GLY A 163 7.80 8.53 23.09
C GLY A 163 6.50 8.89 22.37
N GLU A 164 5.93 10.08 22.64
CA GLU A 164 4.62 10.50 22.13
C GLU A 164 4.70 11.17 20.76
N GLU A 165 5.78 11.91 20.46
CA GLU A 165 5.95 12.63 19.19
C GLU A 165 6.66 11.80 18.09
N GLU A 166 7.05 10.57 18.40
CA GLU A 166 7.81 9.70 17.50
C GLU A 166 7.07 9.24 16.24
N SER A 167 7.87 8.87 15.23
CA SER A 167 7.34 8.25 14.01
C SER A 167 6.46 7.06 14.37
N PHE A 168 5.32 6.96 13.68
CA PHE A 168 4.27 5.96 13.88
C PHE A 168 3.47 6.05 15.19
N SER A 169 3.87 6.87 16.17
CA SER A 169 3.11 7.03 17.44
C SER A 169 1.73 7.64 17.21
N CYS A 170 1.60 8.57 16.27
CA CYS A 170 0.33 9.17 15.85
C CYS A 170 -0.04 8.83 14.39
N GLY A 171 0.48 7.72 13.85
CA GLY A 171 0.21 7.31 12.46
C GLY A 171 0.91 8.16 11.39
N LEU A 172 1.81 9.07 11.76
CA LEU A 172 2.61 9.89 10.83
C LEU A 172 4.11 9.67 11.07
N LEU A 173 4.93 10.09 10.12
CA LEU A 173 6.38 10.23 10.32
C LEU A 173 6.71 11.50 11.11
N GLU A 174 7.84 11.51 11.80
CA GLU A 174 8.34 12.71 12.47
C GLU A 174 8.72 13.83 11.50
N TYR A 175 8.72 15.05 12.03
CA TYR A 175 9.31 16.23 11.38
C TYR A 175 10.85 16.14 11.38
N PRO A 176 11.54 16.84 10.48
CA PRO A 176 13.00 16.89 10.49
C PRO A 176 13.51 17.58 11.76
N HIS A 177 14.55 17.00 12.35
CA HIS A 177 15.21 17.54 13.54
C HIS A 177 16.44 18.35 13.17
N PHE A 178 16.65 19.45 13.90
CA PHE A 178 17.79 20.34 13.73
C PHE A 178 18.51 20.49 15.08
N THR A 179 19.83 20.57 15.04
CA THR A 179 20.67 20.86 16.21
C THR A 179 21.75 21.85 15.84
N ARG A 180 22.50 22.32 16.84
CA ARG A 180 23.62 23.24 16.65
C ARG A 180 24.69 22.63 15.72
N PRO A 181 25.35 23.43 14.88
CA PRO A 181 25.28 24.90 14.75
C PRO A 181 24.05 25.41 13.97
N GLU A 182 23.72 26.71 14.08
CA GLU A 182 22.58 27.33 13.37
C GLU A 182 22.72 27.34 11.85
N VAL A 183 23.94 27.36 11.35
CA VAL A 183 24.25 27.21 9.91
C VAL A 183 25.26 26.09 9.77
N LEU A 184 24.88 25.02 9.08
CA LEU A 184 25.75 23.90 8.76
C LEU A 184 26.03 23.91 7.26
N GLU A 185 27.28 24.14 6.86
CA GLU A 185 27.68 24.15 5.43
C GLU A 185 26.84 25.10 4.55
N GLY A 186 26.46 26.26 5.09
CA GLY A 186 25.61 27.24 4.39
C GLY A 186 24.11 26.92 4.42
N LEU A 187 23.68 25.84 5.08
CA LEU A 187 22.28 25.50 5.29
C LEU A 187 21.82 26.00 6.67
N PRO A 188 20.94 27.03 6.74
CA PRO A 188 20.44 27.53 8.00
C PRO A 188 19.35 26.62 8.59
N VAL A 189 19.25 26.61 9.92
CA VAL A 189 18.06 26.12 10.62
C VAL A 189 16.86 27.01 10.26
N PRO A 190 15.65 26.45 10.03
CA PRO A 190 14.46 27.25 9.75
C PRO A 190 14.19 28.32 10.81
N ASP A 191 13.98 29.58 10.40
CA ASP A 191 13.78 30.74 11.30
C ASP A 191 12.68 30.52 12.35
N VAL A 192 11.62 29.77 11.98
CA VAL A 192 10.52 29.44 12.90
C VAL A 192 11.00 28.67 14.13
N LEU A 193 12.02 27.81 13.99
CA LEU A 193 12.61 27.05 15.10
C LEU A 193 13.48 27.91 16.02
N LEU A 194 13.94 29.07 15.54
CA LEU A 194 14.72 30.04 16.31
C LEU A 194 13.82 31.10 17.00
N SER A 195 12.54 31.15 16.64
CA SER A 195 11.62 32.22 17.08
C SER A 195 11.15 32.13 18.55
N GLY A 196 11.25 30.95 19.17
CA GLY A 196 10.69 30.70 20.52
C GLY A 196 9.15 30.63 20.58
N ASP A 197 8.44 30.86 19.48
CA ASP A 197 6.97 30.75 19.42
C ASP A 197 6.55 29.28 19.34
N HIS A 198 6.23 28.70 20.49
CA HIS A 198 5.81 27.30 20.60
C HIS A 198 4.63 26.94 19.69
N GLY A 199 3.68 27.86 19.49
CA GLY A 199 2.52 27.62 18.63
C GLY A 199 2.88 27.58 17.15
N ARG A 200 3.78 28.48 16.69
CA ARG A 200 4.32 28.43 15.32
C ARG A 200 5.18 27.20 15.09
N ILE A 201 6.02 26.85 16.06
CA ILE A 201 6.88 25.66 16.00
C ILE A 201 6.02 24.39 15.90
N ALA A 202 4.97 24.25 16.73
CA ALA A 202 4.09 23.08 16.68
C ALA A 202 3.36 22.95 15.33
N ARG A 203 2.85 24.07 14.78
CA ARG A 203 2.23 24.07 13.44
C ARG A 203 3.22 23.69 12.34
N TRP A 204 4.43 24.23 12.39
CA TRP A 204 5.48 23.90 11.44
C TRP A 204 5.88 22.41 11.52
N ARG A 205 6.05 21.88 12.73
CA ARG A 205 6.34 20.45 12.97
C ARG A 205 5.23 19.55 12.41
N ARG A 206 3.96 19.89 12.64
CA ARG A 206 2.82 19.15 12.08
C ARG A 206 2.84 19.17 10.55
N GLY A 207 3.08 20.33 9.95
CA GLY A 207 3.16 20.48 8.50
C GLY A 207 4.30 19.69 7.86
N GLU A 208 5.49 19.73 8.45
CA GLU A 208 6.63 18.94 7.97
C GLU A 208 6.44 17.43 8.16
N SER A 209 5.78 17.00 9.25
CA SER A 209 5.38 15.61 9.47
C SER A 209 4.43 15.12 8.36
N LEU A 210 3.44 15.92 7.98
CA LEU A 210 2.53 15.61 6.87
C LEU A 210 3.28 15.53 5.54
N ARG A 211 4.18 16.49 5.26
CA ARG A 211 5.02 16.51 4.04
C ARG A 211 5.93 15.29 3.95
N ALA A 212 6.61 14.94 5.05
CA ALA A 212 7.47 13.77 5.11
C ALA A 212 6.66 12.48 4.90
N THR A 213 5.51 12.36 5.58
CA THR A 213 4.61 11.20 5.45
C THR A 213 4.12 11.05 4.02
N LEU A 214 3.57 12.11 3.42
CA LEU A 214 3.10 12.10 2.03
C LEU A 214 4.21 11.77 1.03
N LYS A 215 5.43 12.26 1.25
CA LYS A 215 6.55 12.02 0.34
C LYS A 215 7.13 10.60 0.45
N MET A 216 7.28 10.09 1.67
CA MET A 216 8.06 8.87 1.92
C MET A 216 7.18 7.64 2.16
N ARG A 217 6.06 7.81 2.87
CA ARG A 217 5.18 6.71 3.31
C ARG A 217 3.70 7.13 3.22
N PRO A 218 3.21 7.51 2.03
CA PRO A 218 1.89 8.11 1.91
C PRO A 218 0.74 7.19 2.33
N ALA A 219 0.92 5.87 2.24
CA ALA A 219 -0.05 4.89 2.74
C ALA A 219 -0.33 4.98 4.25
N LEU A 220 0.50 5.67 5.04
CA LEU A 220 0.20 5.93 6.45
C LEU A 220 -0.97 6.92 6.62
N LEU A 221 -1.25 7.75 5.61
CA LEU A 221 -2.34 8.73 5.66
C LEU A 221 -3.72 8.06 5.68
N ASP A 222 -3.84 6.81 5.21
CA ASP A 222 -5.11 6.05 5.19
C ASP A 222 -5.67 5.81 6.60
N THR A 223 -4.80 5.72 7.60
CA THR A 223 -5.17 5.43 9.00
C THR A 223 -4.74 6.53 9.97
N ALA A 224 -4.00 7.53 9.51
CA ALA A 224 -3.60 8.66 10.33
C ALA A 224 -4.84 9.45 10.79
N PRO A 225 -4.89 9.91 12.06
CA PRO A 225 -5.95 10.78 12.55
C PRO A 225 -5.77 12.19 11.99
N LEU A 226 -6.20 12.42 10.75
CA LEU A 226 -6.12 13.70 10.05
C LEU A 226 -7.28 14.62 10.45
N SER A 227 -6.94 15.85 10.83
CA SER A 227 -7.91 16.94 11.00
C SER A 227 -8.25 17.59 9.65
N ARG A 228 -9.29 18.43 9.64
CA ARG A 228 -9.62 19.24 8.45
C ARG A 228 -8.47 20.16 8.03
N SER A 229 -7.71 20.69 8.98
CA SER A 229 -6.54 21.53 8.70
C SER A 229 -5.42 20.70 8.04
N ASP A 230 -5.21 19.47 8.48
CA ASP A 230 -4.20 18.57 7.89
C ASP A 230 -4.58 18.24 6.44
N ALA A 231 -5.85 17.95 6.16
CA ALA A 231 -6.32 17.67 4.80
C ALA A 231 -6.15 18.88 3.88
N GLN A 232 -6.40 20.10 4.37
CA GLN A 232 -6.16 21.33 3.62
C GLN A 232 -4.66 21.52 3.33
N GLU A 233 -3.81 21.31 4.34
CA GLU A 233 -2.36 21.38 4.15
C GLU A 233 -1.88 20.35 3.12
N LEU A 234 -2.29 19.08 3.23
CA LEU A 234 -1.98 18.02 2.28
C LEU A 234 -2.42 18.35 0.85
N ALA A 235 -3.59 18.99 0.69
CA ALA A 235 -4.11 19.40 -0.61
C ALA A 235 -3.27 20.52 -1.26
N HIS A 236 -2.63 21.37 -0.46
CA HIS A 236 -1.80 22.48 -0.91
C HIS A 236 -0.33 22.12 -1.13
N ILE A 237 0.15 20.98 -0.62
CA ILE A 237 1.52 20.51 -0.86
C ILE A 237 1.72 20.30 -2.38
N PRO A 238 2.63 21.04 -3.02
CA PRO A 238 2.92 20.86 -4.43
C PRO A 238 3.50 19.47 -4.67
N ARG A 239 2.86 18.70 -5.55
CA ARG A 239 3.34 17.39 -5.98
C ARG A 239 2.93 17.11 -7.42
N PHE A 240 3.68 16.22 -8.07
CA PHE A 240 3.22 15.59 -9.29
C PHE A 240 1.94 14.80 -8.97
N ARG A 241 0.93 14.90 -9.84
CA ARG A 241 -0.33 14.15 -9.71
C ARG A 241 -0.53 13.36 -11.00
N PRO A 242 -0.35 12.03 -11.00
CA PRO A 242 -0.45 11.18 -12.19
C PRO A 242 -1.85 11.23 -12.79
N GLY A 243 -2.88 11.57 -12.00
CA GLY A 243 -4.25 11.76 -12.47
C GLY A 243 -4.32 12.66 -13.69
N LYS A 244 -3.57 13.77 -13.72
CA LYS A 244 -3.59 14.71 -14.85
C LYS A 244 -3.31 14.04 -16.20
N ASN A 245 -2.48 13.00 -16.21
CA ASN A 245 -2.09 12.28 -17.41
C ASN A 245 -3.00 11.08 -17.71
N LEU A 246 -3.94 10.74 -16.84
CA LEU A 246 -4.91 9.66 -17.05
C LEU A 246 -6.23 10.24 -17.57
N SER A 247 -6.65 9.79 -18.75
CA SER A 247 -7.94 10.14 -19.35
C SER A 247 -8.81 8.89 -19.46
N PHE A 248 -10.10 9.01 -19.17
CA PHE A 248 -11.06 7.95 -19.51
C PHE A 248 -11.50 8.09 -20.95
N CYS A 249 -11.72 6.96 -21.62
CA CYS A 249 -12.36 6.88 -22.92
C CYS A 249 -13.51 5.86 -22.83
N LEU A 250 -14.75 6.33 -22.79
CA LEU A 250 -15.93 5.48 -22.77
C LEU A 250 -16.34 5.18 -24.20
N LEU A 251 -16.22 3.91 -24.60
CA LEU A 251 -16.61 3.45 -25.92
C LEU A 251 -18.05 2.97 -25.91
N HIS A 252 -18.88 3.61 -26.71
CA HIS A 252 -20.15 3.07 -27.19
C HIS A 252 -20.00 2.32 -28.51
N TYR A 253 -18.86 2.47 -29.19
CA TYR A 253 -18.45 1.72 -30.36
C TYR A 253 -16.93 1.73 -30.52
N PRO A 254 -16.32 0.65 -31.06
CA PRO A 254 -16.91 -0.67 -31.26
C PRO A 254 -16.91 -1.47 -29.94
N VAL A 255 -18.08 -1.96 -29.54
CA VAL A 255 -18.24 -2.77 -28.32
C VAL A 255 -18.81 -4.15 -28.63
N PHE A 256 -18.60 -5.09 -27.71
CA PHE A 256 -19.14 -6.44 -27.81
C PHE A 256 -20.61 -6.45 -27.38
N LEU A 257 -21.47 -6.90 -28.28
CA LEU A 257 -22.89 -7.10 -28.04
C LEU A 257 -23.20 -8.58 -27.77
N GLU A 258 -24.40 -8.84 -27.26
CA GLU A 258 -24.91 -10.19 -27.09
C GLU A 258 -24.88 -10.95 -28.43
N GLY A 259 -24.48 -12.23 -28.40
CA GLY A 259 -24.31 -13.04 -29.63
C GLY A 259 -22.97 -12.88 -30.36
N LYS A 260 -21.94 -12.34 -29.69
CA LYS A 260 -20.55 -12.22 -30.19
C LYS A 260 -20.36 -11.30 -31.41
N LYS A 261 -21.23 -10.32 -31.59
CA LYS A 261 -21.11 -9.32 -32.65
C LYS A 261 -20.51 -8.03 -32.11
N THR A 262 -19.71 -7.37 -32.94
CA THR A 262 -19.32 -5.98 -32.69
C THR A 262 -20.46 -5.06 -33.10
N GLY A 263 -20.78 -4.07 -32.27
CA GLY A 263 -21.76 -3.05 -32.64
C GLY A 263 -21.68 -1.81 -31.76
N THR A 264 -22.77 -1.04 -31.79
CA THR A 264 -22.90 0.23 -31.07
C THR A 264 -23.89 0.07 -29.91
N SER A 265 -23.57 0.65 -28.75
CA SER A 265 -24.46 0.72 -27.60
C SER A 265 -25.06 2.12 -27.42
N SER A 266 -26.02 2.24 -26.50
CA SER A 266 -26.67 3.52 -26.20
C SER A 266 -25.89 4.33 -25.15
N LEU A 267 -25.65 5.62 -25.45
CA LEU A 267 -25.18 6.59 -24.46
C LEU A 267 -26.26 6.88 -23.42
N THR A 268 -25.88 6.84 -22.14
CA THR A 268 -26.79 7.19 -21.04
C THR A 268 -26.35 8.46 -20.33
N ASN A 269 -27.33 9.24 -19.85
CA ASN A 269 -27.03 10.48 -19.12
C ASN A 269 -26.24 10.23 -17.83
N LEU A 270 -26.45 9.08 -17.17
CA LEU A 270 -25.71 8.70 -15.98
C LEU A 270 -24.22 8.49 -16.27
N ASP A 271 -23.87 7.91 -17.42
CA ASP A 271 -22.46 7.68 -17.79
C ASP A 271 -21.73 9.00 -18.04
N ILE A 272 -22.42 10.01 -18.59
CA ILE A 272 -21.87 11.35 -18.80
C ILE A 272 -21.57 12.02 -17.44
N HIS A 273 -22.56 12.03 -16.54
CA HIS A 273 -22.46 12.75 -15.28
C HIS A 273 -21.59 12.06 -14.22
N ASP A 274 -21.64 10.74 -14.09
CA ASP A 274 -20.91 10.06 -13.01
C ASP A 274 -19.42 9.97 -13.35
N ILE A 275 -19.08 9.60 -14.58
CA ILE A 275 -17.67 9.43 -14.99
C ILE A 275 -16.96 10.78 -15.07
N SER A 276 -17.62 11.84 -15.54
CA SER A 276 -17.04 13.20 -15.49
C SER A 276 -16.73 13.67 -14.05
N ARG A 277 -17.61 13.34 -13.09
CA ARG A 277 -17.38 13.63 -11.67
C ARG A 277 -16.23 12.80 -11.12
N ILE A 278 -16.14 11.50 -11.45
CA ILE A 278 -14.99 10.65 -11.09
C ILE A 278 -13.70 11.28 -11.62
N SER A 279 -13.67 11.67 -12.90
CA SER A 279 -12.51 12.35 -13.49
C SER A 279 -12.13 13.62 -12.75
N CYS A 280 -13.10 14.43 -12.32
CA CYS A 280 -12.80 15.64 -11.55
C CYS A 280 -12.27 15.32 -10.15
N SER A 281 -12.86 14.35 -9.44
CA SER A 281 -12.48 13.97 -8.08
C SER A 281 -11.04 13.48 -8.00
N TYR A 282 -10.59 12.68 -8.97
CA TYR A 282 -9.21 12.17 -9.02
C TYR A 282 -8.24 13.10 -9.77
N GLY A 283 -8.66 14.33 -10.09
CA GLY A 283 -7.83 15.29 -10.81
C GLY A 283 -7.36 14.79 -12.18
N MET A 284 -8.20 13.99 -12.85
CA MET A 284 -7.90 13.33 -14.12
C MET A 284 -7.82 14.30 -15.30
N GLY A 285 -7.35 13.81 -16.43
CA GLY A 285 -7.40 14.51 -17.72
C GLY A 285 -8.81 14.59 -18.32
N THR A 286 -8.87 14.70 -19.64
CA THR A 286 -10.12 14.73 -20.42
C THR A 286 -10.87 13.41 -20.30
N TYR A 287 -12.20 13.48 -20.27
CA TYR A 287 -13.07 12.32 -20.39
C TYR A 287 -13.67 12.25 -21.79
N TYR A 288 -13.23 11.28 -22.59
CA TYR A 288 -13.72 11.06 -23.94
C TYR A 288 -14.95 10.16 -23.96
N ILE A 289 -15.96 10.53 -24.75
CA ILE A 289 -17.13 9.70 -25.03
C ILE A 289 -17.16 9.42 -26.53
N VAL A 290 -16.99 8.15 -26.89
CA VAL A 290 -16.86 7.71 -28.29
C VAL A 290 -18.15 7.07 -28.76
N THR A 291 -18.80 7.67 -29.75
CA THR A 291 -19.98 7.10 -30.42
C THR A 291 -20.07 7.58 -31.88
N PRO A 292 -20.34 6.67 -32.84
CA PRO A 292 -20.45 7.02 -34.26
C PRO A 292 -21.86 7.50 -34.62
N LEU A 293 -22.79 7.58 -33.65
CA LEU A 293 -24.18 7.91 -33.89
C LEU A 293 -24.39 9.43 -33.75
N PRO A 294 -24.72 10.16 -34.84
CA PRO A 294 -24.88 11.61 -34.80
C PRO A 294 -25.95 12.07 -33.80
N ASP A 295 -27.00 11.29 -33.60
CA ASP A 295 -28.07 11.60 -32.66
C ASP A 295 -27.59 11.60 -31.21
N GLN A 296 -26.71 10.65 -30.85
CA GLN A 296 -26.12 10.59 -29.52
C GLN A 296 -25.14 11.74 -29.29
N LEU A 297 -24.33 12.09 -30.30
CA LEU A 297 -23.44 13.25 -30.25
C LEU A 297 -24.22 14.55 -30.02
N ARG A 298 -25.33 14.77 -30.76
CA ARG A 298 -26.20 15.94 -30.57
C ARG A 298 -26.81 15.99 -29.17
N VAL A 299 -27.19 14.85 -28.60
CA VAL A 299 -27.70 14.79 -27.22
C VAL A 299 -26.58 15.15 -26.22
N LEU A 300 -25.39 14.59 -26.41
CA LEU A 300 -24.22 14.89 -25.57
C LEU A 300 -23.89 16.39 -25.62
N GLU A 301 -23.77 16.98 -26.81
CA GLU A 301 -23.50 18.41 -26.99
C GLU A 301 -24.53 19.30 -26.29
N LYS A 302 -25.83 18.97 -26.38
CA LYS A 302 -26.88 19.71 -25.67
C LYS A 302 -26.71 19.65 -24.16
N VAL A 303 -26.38 18.47 -23.62
CA VAL A 303 -26.10 18.30 -22.19
C VAL A 303 -24.89 19.14 -21.78
N LEU A 304 -23.79 19.05 -22.53
CA LEU A 304 -22.57 19.81 -22.24
C LEU A 304 -22.84 21.31 -22.29
N HIS A 305 -23.45 21.82 -23.35
CA HIS A 305 -23.77 23.24 -23.50
C HIS A 305 -24.64 23.74 -22.35
N HIS A 306 -25.69 23.01 -21.95
CA HIS A 306 -26.56 23.40 -20.84
C HIS A 306 -25.80 23.61 -19.52
N TRP A 307 -24.80 22.79 -19.23
CA TRP A 307 -24.04 22.84 -17.98
C TRP A 307 -22.78 23.71 -18.03
N THR A 308 -22.14 23.86 -19.18
CA THR A 308 -20.87 24.63 -19.30
C THR A 308 -21.08 26.07 -19.74
N GLN A 309 -22.11 26.35 -20.54
CA GLN A 309 -22.40 27.68 -21.10
C GLN A 309 -23.83 28.16 -20.82
N GLY A 310 -24.73 27.25 -20.47
CA GLY A 310 -26.14 27.53 -20.19
C GLY A 310 -26.47 27.78 -18.72
N SER A 311 -27.77 27.89 -18.44
CA SER A 311 -28.30 28.18 -17.10
C SER A 311 -27.99 27.12 -16.04
N GLY A 312 -27.70 25.89 -16.44
CA GLY A 312 -27.36 24.80 -15.51
C GLY A 312 -26.07 25.08 -14.75
N GLY A 313 -25.07 25.66 -15.41
CA GLY A 313 -23.79 25.98 -14.79
C GLY A 313 -23.87 27.07 -13.72
N ALA A 314 -24.74 28.07 -13.92
CA ALA A 314 -24.95 29.16 -12.96
C ALA A 314 -25.50 28.68 -11.61
N GLY A 315 -26.23 27.55 -11.59
CA GLY A 315 -26.79 26.96 -10.37
C GLY A 315 -25.90 25.90 -9.70
N ASN A 316 -24.87 25.37 -10.37
CA ASN A 316 -24.00 24.32 -9.82
C ASN A 316 -22.61 24.32 -10.49
N ALA A 317 -21.67 25.05 -9.88
CA ALA A 317 -20.29 25.18 -10.37
C ALA A 317 -19.54 23.85 -10.42
N ASP A 318 -19.72 22.97 -9.43
CA ASP A 318 -19.04 21.66 -9.37
C ASP A 318 -19.42 20.78 -10.56
N ARG A 319 -20.71 20.78 -10.94
CA ARG A 319 -21.19 20.02 -12.09
C ARG A 319 -20.72 20.61 -13.41
N ALA A 320 -20.68 21.94 -13.53
CA ALA A 320 -20.12 22.62 -14.69
C ALA A 320 -18.63 22.27 -14.87
N GLN A 321 -17.86 22.26 -13.77
CA GLN A 321 -16.44 21.88 -13.77
C GLN A 321 -16.24 20.44 -14.23
N ALA A 322 -17.04 19.50 -13.72
CA ALA A 322 -16.96 18.10 -14.12
C ALA A 322 -17.25 17.92 -15.61
N LEU A 323 -18.36 18.49 -16.10
CA LEU A 323 -18.77 18.34 -17.50
C LEU A 323 -17.89 19.11 -18.49
N GLY A 324 -17.23 20.19 -18.04
CA GLY A 324 -16.22 20.90 -18.83
C GLY A 324 -15.01 20.05 -19.22
N ARG A 325 -14.84 18.86 -18.63
CA ARG A 325 -13.78 17.89 -18.99
C ARG A 325 -14.19 16.89 -20.06
N VAL A 326 -15.46 16.88 -20.46
CA VAL A 326 -15.99 15.90 -21.41
C VAL A 326 -15.73 16.34 -22.84
N GLN A 327 -15.18 15.44 -23.64
CA GLN A 327 -14.93 15.65 -25.06
C GLN A 327 -15.64 14.54 -25.89
N PRO A 328 -16.61 14.90 -26.75
CA PRO A 328 -17.15 13.96 -27.73
C PRO A 328 -16.09 13.53 -28.76
N ALA A 329 -16.21 12.32 -29.29
CA ALA A 329 -15.48 11.84 -30.45
C ALA A 329 -16.32 10.80 -31.22
N GLU A 330 -16.17 10.76 -32.54
CA GLU A 330 -16.84 9.79 -33.42
C GLU A 330 -16.16 8.42 -33.39
N SER A 331 -14.85 8.39 -33.10
CA SER A 331 -14.04 7.17 -33.06
C SER A 331 -12.95 7.20 -31.98
N LEU A 332 -12.39 6.02 -31.67
CA LEU A 332 -11.24 5.92 -30.78
C LEU A 332 -10.02 6.64 -31.37
N ASP A 333 -9.78 6.53 -32.68
CA ASP A 333 -8.67 7.19 -33.36
C ASP A 333 -8.76 8.72 -33.26
N GLU A 334 -9.96 9.28 -33.35
CA GLU A 334 -10.20 10.70 -33.14
C GLU A 334 -9.92 11.13 -31.70
N ALA A 335 -10.39 10.37 -30.70
CA ALA A 335 -10.07 10.63 -29.30
C ALA A 335 -8.55 10.59 -29.05
N VAL A 336 -7.85 9.62 -29.64
CA VAL A 336 -6.39 9.51 -29.58
C VAL A 336 -5.71 10.70 -30.23
N LYS A 337 -6.21 11.15 -31.39
CA LYS A 337 -5.70 12.34 -32.08
C LYS A 337 -5.86 13.59 -31.21
N HIS A 338 -7.04 13.84 -30.65
CA HIS A 338 -7.28 14.97 -29.75
C HIS A 338 -6.34 14.98 -28.55
N MET A 339 -6.13 13.83 -27.90
CA MET A 339 -5.20 13.72 -26.78
C MET A 339 -3.74 13.90 -27.22
N THR A 340 -3.38 13.40 -28.40
CA THR A 340 -2.04 13.58 -28.98
C THR A 340 -1.74 15.06 -29.25
N GLU A 341 -2.70 15.80 -29.80
CA GLU A 341 -2.57 17.24 -30.04
C GLU A 341 -2.42 18.03 -28.74
N HIS A 342 -3.13 17.63 -27.68
CA HIS A 342 -3.05 18.29 -26.37
C HIS A 342 -1.70 18.05 -25.65
N TYR A 343 -1.20 16.81 -25.66
CA TYR A 343 0.00 16.42 -24.91
C TYR A 343 1.29 16.42 -25.75
N GLY A 344 1.19 16.57 -27.07
CA GLY A 344 2.32 16.52 -28.01
C GLY A 344 2.88 15.12 -28.27
N VAL A 345 2.35 14.08 -27.62
CA VAL A 345 2.77 12.68 -27.76
C VAL A 345 1.54 11.77 -27.75
N ARG A 346 1.60 10.66 -28.50
CA ARG A 346 0.50 9.68 -28.56
C ARG A 346 0.29 9.06 -27.17
N PRO A 347 -0.96 9.02 -26.65
CA PRO A 347 -1.23 8.36 -25.37
C PRO A 347 -0.99 6.85 -25.45
N ARG A 348 -0.58 6.26 -24.33
CA ARG A 348 -0.66 4.80 -24.17
C ARG A 348 -2.11 4.39 -23.94
N LEU A 349 -2.55 3.37 -24.66
CA LEU A 349 -3.91 2.85 -24.61
C LEU A 349 -3.99 1.65 -23.66
N VAL A 350 -4.87 1.73 -22.66
CA VAL A 350 -5.11 0.65 -21.70
C VAL A 350 -6.55 0.20 -21.82
N ALA A 351 -6.78 -1.07 -22.09
CA ALA A 351 -8.13 -1.64 -22.09
C ALA A 351 -8.53 -2.10 -20.68
N SER A 352 -9.75 -1.78 -20.28
CA SER A 352 -10.41 -2.48 -19.17
C SER A 352 -11.07 -3.78 -19.66
N THR A 353 -11.17 -4.78 -18.78
CA THR A 353 -11.91 -6.01 -19.06
C THR A 353 -12.60 -6.55 -17.81
N ALA A 354 -13.78 -7.13 -17.98
CA ALA A 354 -14.44 -7.94 -16.96
C ALA A 354 -13.97 -9.40 -17.00
N VAL A 355 -13.43 -9.87 -18.13
CA VAL A 355 -13.09 -11.28 -18.37
C VAL A 355 -11.69 -11.57 -17.86
N TRP A 356 -11.55 -12.62 -17.05
CA TRP A 356 -10.23 -13.09 -16.64
C TRP A 356 -9.47 -13.67 -17.84
N PRO A 357 -8.23 -13.23 -18.07
CA PRO A 357 -7.38 -13.82 -19.09
C PRO A 357 -7.05 -15.26 -18.67
N PHE A 358 -7.63 -16.25 -19.34
CA PHE A 358 -7.26 -17.66 -19.15
C PHE A 358 -5.94 -17.94 -19.85
N GLY A 359 -5.04 -18.65 -19.16
CA GLY A 359 -3.64 -18.86 -19.56
C GLY A 359 -3.47 -19.41 -20.98
N GLY A 360 -2.51 -18.83 -21.70
CA GLY A 360 -1.92 -19.34 -22.95
C GLY A 360 -2.81 -19.26 -24.19
N LYS A 361 -2.50 -18.35 -25.14
CA LYS A 361 -3.04 -18.21 -26.52
C LYS A 361 -4.56 -18.21 -26.74
N ALA A 362 -5.38 -18.57 -25.75
CA ALA A 362 -6.83 -18.76 -25.87
C ALA A 362 -7.67 -17.51 -25.56
N SER A 363 -7.05 -16.41 -25.08
CA SER A 363 -7.72 -15.11 -24.92
C SER A 363 -7.70 -14.24 -26.19
N GLY A 364 -7.11 -14.73 -27.30
CA GLY A 364 -7.06 -14.02 -28.59
C GLY A 364 -6.34 -12.67 -28.57
N THR A 365 -5.63 -12.35 -27.50
CA THR A 365 -5.00 -11.04 -27.23
C THR A 365 -3.55 -11.27 -26.81
N GLU A 366 -2.59 -10.78 -27.60
CA GLU A 366 -1.15 -10.82 -27.29
C GLU A 366 -0.70 -9.72 -26.33
N GLN A 367 -1.63 -8.83 -25.93
CA GLN A 367 -1.34 -7.67 -25.08
C GLN A 367 -0.90 -8.08 -23.67
N PRO A 368 0.06 -7.36 -23.07
CA PRO A 368 0.48 -7.62 -21.70
C PRO A 368 -0.63 -7.31 -20.70
N LEU A 369 -0.71 -8.12 -19.65
CA LEU A 369 -1.60 -7.87 -18.52
C LEU A 369 -0.98 -6.84 -17.57
N LEU A 370 -1.70 -5.75 -17.34
CA LEU A 370 -1.29 -4.65 -16.49
C LEU A 370 -1.90 -4.74 -15.09
N THR A 371 -1.15 -4.25 -14.11
CA THR A 371 -1.65 -3.90 -12.77
C THR A 371 -1.99 -2.41 -12.70
N PRO A 372 -2.84 -1.98 -11.75
CA PRO A 372 -3.09 -0.56 -11.52
C PRO A 372 -1.82 0.25 -11.23
N SER A 373 -0.84 -0.34 -10.52
CA SER A 373 0.45 0.29 -10.26
C SER A 373 1.29 0.52 -11.52
N GLN A 374 1.25 -0.39 -12.50
CA GLN A 374 1.92 -0.21 -13.78
C GLN A 374 1.27 0.90 -14.60
N VAL A 375 -0.07 0.99 -14.60
CA VAL A 375 -0.78 2.09 -15.28
C VAL A 375 -0.45 3.43 -14.62
N ARG A 376 -0.42 3.51 -13.29
CA ARG A 376 0.02 4.71 -12.57
C ARG A 376 1.45 5.11 -12.96
N SER A 377 2.37 4.15 -13.01
CA SER A 377 3.74 4.41 -13.45
C SER A 377 3.80 4.93 -14.90
N TRP A 378 2.94 4.47 -15.80
CA TRP A 378 2.85 5.06 -17.14
C TRP A 378 2.38 6.52 -17.10
N CYS A 379 1.43 6.84 -16.23
CA CYS A 379 0.96 8.21 -16.04
C CYS A 379 2.06 9.15 -15.51
N GLU A 380 3.06 8.63 -14.79
CA GLU A 380 4.24 9.42 -14.35
C GLU A 380 5.14 9.84 -15.52
N HIS A 381 5.09 9.11 -16.65
CA HIS A 381 5.99 9.32 -17.79
C HIS A 381 5.30 9.90 -19.02
N GLY A 382 3.97 9.98 -19.04
CA GLY A 382 3.23 10.54 -20.16
C GLY A 382 1.72 10.26 -20.14
N PRO A 383 1.00 10.69 -21.18
CA PRO A 383 -0.45 10.53 -21.28
C PRO A 383 -0.88 9.07 -21.43
N VAL A 384 -1.92 8.68 -20.70
CA VAL A 384 -2.55 7.36 -20.73
C VAL A 384 -4.06 7.52 -20.94
N MET A 385 -4.61 6.74 -21.85
CA MET A 385 -6.05 6.65 -22.10
C MET A 385 -6.55 5.28 -21.67
N LEU A 386 -7.44 5.26 -20.67
CA LEU A 386 -8.09 4.07 -20.16
C LEU A 386 -9.44 3.87 -20.86
N CYS A 387 -9.48 2.90 -21.76
CA CYS A 387 -10.64 2.51 -22.55
C CYS A 387 -11.61 1.67 -21.72
N LEU A 388 -12.84 2.16 -21.59
CA LEU A 388 -13.95 1.53 -20.89
C LEU A 388 -14.99 1.06 -21.91
N GLY A 389 -15.27 -0.24 -21.92
CA GLY A 389 -16.28 -0.81 -22.81
C GLY A 389 -17.67 -0.78 -22.17
N THR A 390 -18.67 -0.38 -22.94
CA THR A 390 -20.09 -0.53 -22.57
C THR A 390 -20.64 -1.87 -23.08
N ALA A 391 -21.93 -2.15 -22.86
CA ALA A 391 -22.57 -3.44 -23.16
C ALA A 391 -21.83 -4.63 -22.52
N HIS A 392 -21.29 -5.58 -23.31
CA HIS A 392 -20.52 -6.72 -22.80
C HIS A 392 -19.00 -6.49 -22.82
N GLY A 393 -18.54 -5.26 -23.06
CA GLY A 393 -17.12 -4.88 -23.03
C GLY A 393 -16.58 -4.42 -24.38
N LEU A 394 -15.26 -4.20 -24.45
CA LEU A 394 -14.58 -3.71 -25.65
C LEU A 394 -14.55 -4.77 -26.76
N ALA A 395 -14.70 -4.35 -28.02
CA ALA A 395 -14.58 -5.25 -29.15
C ALA A 395 -13.11 -5.70 -29.37
N PRO A 396 -12.86 -6.87 -29.98
CA PRO A 396 -11.50 -7.37 -30.22
C PRO A 396 -10.59 -6.41 -30.98
N GLN A 397 -11.13 -5.59 -31.90
CA GLN A 397 -10.29 -4.63 -32.64
C GLN A 397 -9.78 -3.49 -31.75
N VAL A 398 -10.53 -3.08 -30.73
CA VAL A 398 -10.06 -2.09 -29.74
C VAL A 398 -9.01 -2.70 -28.83
N LEU A 399 -9.23 -3.94 -28.38
CA LEU A 399 -8.23 -4.66 -27.59
C LEU A 399 -6.91 -4.80 -28.36
N ALA A 400 -6.98 -5.06 -29.67
CA ALA A 400 -5.82 -5.14 -30.56
C ALA A 400 -5.01 -3.84 -30.64
N GLN A 401 -5.66 -2.68 -30.55
CA GLN A 401 -5.01 -1.36 -30.57
C GLN A 401 -4.40 -0.95 -29.22
N CYS A 402 -4.76 -1.62 -28.13
CA CYS A 402 -4.30 -1.27 -26.79
C CYS A 402 -2.89 -1.76 -26.51
N ASP A 403 -2.11 -0.95 -25.78
CA ASP A 403 -0.74 -1.26 -25.36
C ASP A 403 -0.71 -2.23 -24.16
N GLY A 404 -1.85 -2.42 -23.48
CA GLY A 404 -2.00 -3.42 -22.42
C GLY A 404 -3.44 -3.54 -21.92
N ILE A 405 -3.72 -4.61 -21.19
CA ILE A 405 -5.05 -4.92 -20.66
C ILE A 405 -4.99 -4.93 -19.12
N LEU A 406 -5.79 -4.09 -18.48
CA LEU A 406 -5.90 -4.04 -17.04
C LEU A 406 -6.71 -5.24 -16.53
N ARG A 407 -6.18 -5.96 -15.54
CA ARG A 407 -6.87 -7.13 -14.96
C ARG A 407 -8.26 -6.78 -14.43
N PRO A 408 -9.22 -7.73 -14.46
CA PRO A 408 -10.52 -7.53 -13.84
C PRO A 408 -10.45 -7.11 -12.38
N VAL A 409 -11.47 -6.39 -11.92
CA VAL A 409 -11.50 -5.75 -10.59
C VAL A 409 -11.36 -6.77 -9.45
N ARG A 410 -11.89 -7.99 -9.53
CA ARG A 410 -11.71 -9.00 -8.47
C ARG A 410 -11.57 -10.40 -9.04
N PHE A 411 -10.86 -11.26 -8.31
CA PHE A 411 -10.73 -12.69 -8.59
C PHE A 411 -11.93 -13.50 -8.08
N LEU A 412 -13.02 -12.82 -7.73
CA LEU A 412 -14.29 -13.43 -7.37
C LEU A 412 -15.02 -13.81 -8.67
N GLY A 413 -15.79 -14.90 -8.65
CA GLY A 413 -16.52 -15.37 -9.83
C GLY A 413 -17.54 -14.37 -10.40
N TYR A 414 -17.96 -13.37 -9.62
CA TYR A 414 -18.84 -12.29 -10.08
C TYR A 414 -18.03 -11.08 -10.59
N ASN A 415 -18.22 -10.73 -11.87
CA ASN A 415 -17.46 -9.68 -12.57
C ASN A 415 -18.35 -8.74 -13.42
N HIS A 416 -19.67 -8.73 -13.19
CA HIS A 416 -20.64 -7.96 -13.98
C HIS A 416 -20.96 -6.59 -13.34
N LEU A 417 -19.98 -5.68 -13.32
CA LEU A 417 -20.15 -4.32 -12.78
C LEU A 417 -20.72 -3.37 -13.84
N SER A 418 -21.45 -2.35 -13.39
CA SER A 418 -21.74 -1.19 -14.25
C SER A 418 -20.43 -0.50 -14.65
N VAL A 419 -20.38 0.08 -15.85
CA VAL A 419 -19.16 0.77 -16.33
C VAL A 419 -18.76 1.93 -15.42
N ARG A 420 -19.74 2.60 -14.80
CA ARG A 420 -19.51 3.71 -13.85
C ARG A 420 -18.88 3.21 -12.55
N SER A 421 -19.37 2.10 -12.01
CA SER A 421 -18.78 1.44 -10.84
C SER A 421 -17.37 0.93 -11.13
N ALA A 422 -17.17 0.34 -12.31
CA ALA A 422 -15.84 -0.08 -12.77
C ALA A 422 -14.90 1.12 -12.88
N ALA A 423 -15.32 2.21 -13.52
CA ALA A 423 -14.53 3.44 -13.65
C ALA A 423 -14.08 3.98 -12.28
N ALA A 424 -15.00 4.08 -11.31
CA ALA A 424 -14.68 4.56 -9.98
C ALA A 424 -13.62 3.69 -9.28
N ILE A 425 -13.79 2.36 -9.31
CA ILE A 425 -12.86 1.43 -8.66
C ILE A 425 -11.51 1.41 -9.39
N LEU A 426 -11.50 1.55 -10.71
CA LEU A 426 -10.26 1.59 -11.49
C LEU A 426 -9.50 2.89 -11.24
N ALA A 427 -10.19 4.04 -11.19
CA ALA A 427 -9.58 5.33 -10.82
C ALA A 427 -8.93 5.23 -9.43
N ASP A 428 -9.67 4.76 -8.43
CA ASP A 428 -9.19 4.57 -7.06
C ASP A 428 -7.95 3.67 -6.99
N ARG A 429 -7.98 2.51 -7.66
CA ARG A 429 -6.85 1.58 -7.64
C ARG A 429 -5.60 2.09 -8.35
N ILE A 430 -5.78 2.92 -9.38
CA ILE A 430 -4.66 3.49 -10.13
C ILE A 430 -4.10 4.68 -9.35
N LEU A 431 -4.95 5.60 -8.90
CA LEU A 431 -4.55 6.92 -8.41
C LEU A 431 -4.61 7.06 -6.88
N GLY A 432 -5.57 6.45 -6.19
CA GLY A 432 -5.77 6.60 -4.75
C GLY A 432 -5.88 8.06 -4.28
N ASP A 433 -5.73 8.29 -2.98
CA ASP A 433 -5.84 9.63 -2.37
C ASP A 433 -4.55 10.46 -2.43
N PHE A 434 -3.41 9.79 -2.48
CA PHE A 434 -2.12 10.39 -2.21
C PHE A 434 -1.14 10.41 -3.39
N TYR A 435 -1.42 9.69 -4.49
CA TYR A 435 -0.56 9.74 -5.67
C TYR A 435 -0.85 10.98 -6.52
#